data_AF-A0A836L5F0-F1
#
_entry.id   AF-A0A836L5F0-F1
#
_cell.length_a   1.000
_cell.length_b   1.000
_cell.length_c   1.000
_cell.angle_alpha   90.00
_cell.angle_beta   90.00
_cell.angle_gamma   90.00
#
_symmetry.space_group_name_H-M   'P 1'
#
loop_
_entity.id
_entity.type
_entity.pdbx_description
1 polymer ?
#
loop_
_entity_poly.entity_id
_entity_poly.type
_entity_poly.pdbx_seq_one_letter_code
_entity_poly.pdbx_strand_id
1 'polypeptide(L)'
;MPVQAFLGTVFETPERRTLNIVQNALVLVRDGTIEHVINPATDAEAYASALEAASAAGHLTRLKKGQYLIPGLIDLHVHAPQWPQLGMALDRNLEVWLQEYTFPLEARYKDLEFAEKSYNSLVSTLLANGTTTVAYFASIHLESSLLLARICLAKGQRAVVGRVAMDKADQCPEYYRDASPQESVAQSEAFVEQVRALEGNADGLVLPAVIPRFVPSCTDETLRGLGQLAKKHRCHVQTHCSESDWEHNYVIQRHGKHDAMSLDDFGLMTRRTILAHSNYVSTEDMQLVKRRGAAVAHCPLSNFYFSGAVFPLQKALDIGVHVGMGTDISGGPSASLFDACRYALVAGRALESGTDPCLSATERSQRRGARVSSVEAFFVATTNGGISLDLKIGRIAPGYKFDALVIDTTLPNSSLMVFEGIDTLEDIFQKIVYSVAPHNIVQTYVNGRLVSQR
;
A
#
# COMPACT_ATOMS: atom_id res chain seq x y z
N MET A 1 -26.65 4.23 -11.36
CA MET A 1 -27.30 3.80 -10.09
C MET A 1 -27.82 5.01 -9.31
N PRO A 2 -28.68 4.87 -8.28
CA PRO A 2 -29.05 6.01 -7.46
C PRO A 2 -27.85 6.62 -6.75
N VAL A 3 -27.92 7.91 -6.42
CA VAL A 3 -26.90 8.62 -5.65
C VAL A 3 -26.95 8.12 -4.21
N GLN A 4 -25.82 7.61 -3.71
CA GLN A 4 -25.62 7.36 -2.29
C GLN A 4 -25.14 8.64 -1.62
N ALA A 5 -25.63 8.94 -0.42
CA ALA A 5 -25.22 10.11 0.33
C ALA A 5 -24.71 9.70 1.71
N PHE A 6 -23.58 10.25 2.13
CA PHE A 6 -22.99 10.02 3.45
C PHE A 6 -22.90 11.34 4.20
N LEU A 7 -23.44 11.38 5.41
CA LEU A 7 -23.42 12.56 6.27
C LEU A 7 -22.61 12.27 7.53
N GLY A 8 -21.55 13.04 7.75
CA GLY A 8 -20.70 12.93 8.94
C GLY A 8 -19.51 13.88 8.92
N THR A 9 -18.66 13.79 9.94
CA THR A 9 -17.38 14.53 9.95
C THR A 9 -16.35 13.77 9.11
N VAL A 10 -15.73 14.47 8.16
CA VAL A 10 -14.70 13.94 7.27
C VAL A 10 -13.32 14.40 7.71
N PHE A 11 -12.37 13.46 7.84
CA PHE A 11 -10.95 13.77 7.91
C PHE A 11 -10.25 13.32 6.63
N GLU A 12 -9.52 14.23 5.97
CA GLU A 12 -8.61 13.84 4.89
C GLU A 12 -7.32 14.68 4.93
N THR A 13 -6.28 14.18 4.27
CA THR A 13 -5.00 14.89 4.15
C THR A 13 -4.74 15.19 2.68
N PRO A 14 -5.28 16.30 2.15
CA PRO A 14 -5.23 16.57 0.71
C PRO A 14 -3.81 16.85 0.18
N GLU A 15 -2.93 17.30 1.08
CA GLU A 15 -1.55 17.66 0.84
C GLU A 15 -0.70 17.21 2.04
N ARG A 16 0.61 17.07 1.83
CA ARG A 16 1.56 16.46 2.78
C ARG A 16 1.41 16.93 4.23
N ARG A 17 1.18 18.21 4.48
CA ARG A 17 1.13 18.81 5.83
C ARG A 17 -0.21 19.47 6.15
N THR A 18 -1.25 19.12 5.39
CA THR A 18 -2.56 19.72 5.52
C THR A 18 -3.54 18.67 6.01
N LEU A 19 -4.16 18.91 7.17
CA LEU A 19 -5.33 18.18 7.64
C LEU A 19 -6.56 19.01 7.28
N ASN A 20 -7.45 18.44 6.47
CA ASN A 20 -8.74 19.03 6.15
C ASN A 20 -9.82 18.33 6.98
N ILE A 21 -10.61 19.11 7.70
CA ILE A 21 -11.69 18.63 8.56
C ILE A 21 -12.98 19.30 8.11
N VAL A 22 -13.94 18.50 7.63
CA VAL A 22 -15.26 19.00 7.22
C VAL A 22 -16.31 18.40 8.14
N GLN A 23 -16.77 19.20 9.10
CA GLN A 23 -17.84 18.80 10.02
C GLN A 23 -19.18 18.76 9.28
N ASN A 24 -19.96 17.71 9.56
CA ASN A 24 -21.27 17.51 8.94
C ASN A 24 -21.23 17.61 7.41
N ALA A 25 -20.18 17.11 6.77
CA ALA A 25 -20.08 17.07 5.32
C ALA A 25 -21.17 16.15 4.75
N LEU A 26 -21.72 16.53 3.60
CA LEU A 26 -22.55 15.65 2.78
C LEU A 26 -21.76 15.19 1.56
N VAL A 27 -21.39 13.91 1.53
CA VAL A 27 -20.65 13.29 0.42
C VAL A 27 -21.63 12.57 -0.49
N LEU A 28 -21.73 13.00 -1.75
CA LEU A 28 -22.61 12.42 -2.76
C LEU A 28 -21.79 11.51 -3.69
N VAL A 29 -22.22 10.27 -3.84
CA VAL A 29 -21.52 9.21 -4.59
C VAL A 29 -22.44 8.63 -5.65
N ARG A 30 -22.00 8.64 -6.91
CA ARG A 30 -22.69 8.00 -8.03
C ARG A 30 -21.74 7.03 -8.72
N ASP A 31 -22.22 5.81 -8.95
CA ASP A 31 -21.48 4.76 -9.66
C ASP A 31 -20.03 4.61 -9.13
N GLY A 32 -19.93 4.63 -7.79
CA GLY A 32 -18.67 4.49 -7.05
C GLY A 32 -17.74 5.71 -7.06
N THR A 33 -18.13 6.81 -7.68
CA THR A 33 -17.34 8.04 -7.79
C THR A 33 -17.98 9.15 -6.96
N ILE A 34 -17.15 9.93 -6.27
CA ILE A 34 -17.59 11.10 -5.50
C ILE A 34 -17.93 12.22 -6.48
N GLU A 35 -19.20 12.65 -6.49
CA GLU A 35 -19.64 13.79 -7.31
C GLU A 35 -19.40 15.10 -6.57
N HIS A 36 -19.80 15.14 -5.29
CA HIS A 36 -19.73 16.34 -4.47
C HIS A 36 -19.35 16.02 -3.02
N VAL A 37 -18.65 16.96 -2.39
CA VAL A 37 -18.43 17.02 -0.94
C VAL A 37 -18.89 18.39 -0.51
N ILE A 38 -20.08 18.46 0.09
CA ILE A 38 -20.72 19.75 0.41
C ILE A 38 -20.42 20.06 1.87
N ASN A 39 -19.78 21.22 2.10
CA ASN A 39 -19.54 21.75 3.44
C ASN A 39 -20.67 22.73 3.80
N PRO A 40 -21.49 22.43 4.82
CA PRO A 40 -22.59 23.31 5.21
C PRO A 40 -22.14 24.70 5.67
N ALA A 41 -20.88 24.85 6.10
CA ALA A 41 -20.32 26.14 6.51
C ALA A 41 -20.02 27.07 5.33
N THR A 42 -19.83 26.52 4.13
CA THR A 42 -19.51 27.31 2.91
C THR A 42 -20.66 27.36 1.91
N ASP A 43 -21.56 26.37 1.92
CA ASP A 43 -22.68 26.28 0.98
C ASP A 43 -23.92 25.64 1.65
N ALA A 44 -24.62 26.44 2.46
CA ALA A 44 -25.77 25.97 3.23
C ALA A 44 -26.99 25.64 2.36
N GLU A 45 -27.18 26.36 1.25
CA GLU A 45 -28.33 26.17 0.35
C GLU A 45 -28.19 24.86 -0.43
N ALA A 46 -27.04 24.62 -1.07
CA ALA A 46 -26.80 23.36 -1.77
C ALA A 46 -26.82 22.18 -0.79
N TYR A 47 -26.29 22.37 0.42
CA TYR A 47 -26.34 21.35 1.47
C TYR A 47 -27.77 20.97 1.84
N ALA A 48 -28.64 21.95 2.13
CA ALA A 48 -30.02 21.68 2.52
C ALA A 48 -30.80 20.97 1.40
N SER A 49 -30.66 21.45 0.16
CA SER A 49 -31.31 20.85 -1.01
C SER A 49 -30.85 19.41 -1.25
N ALA A 50 -29.54 19.16 -1.24
CA ALA A 50 -28.98 17.83 -1.44
C ALA A 50 -29.34 16.86 -0.30
N LEU A 51 -29.39 17.35 0.94
CA LEU A 51 -29.77 16.54 2.10
C LEU A 51 -31.24 16.12 2.03
N GLU A 52 -32.14 17.04 1.66
CA GLU A 52 -33.56 16.74 1.46
C GLU A 52 -33.75 15.71 0.35
N ALA A 53 -33.11 15.91 -0.80
CA ALA A 53 -33.17 14.99 -1.93
C ALA A 53 -32.64 13.59 -1.56
N ALA A 54 -31.50 13.51 -0.88
CA ALA A 54 -30.93 12.24 -0.43
C ALA A 54 -31.81 11.52 0.61
N SER A 55 -32.41 12.28 1.52
CA SER A 55 -33.33 11.76 2.53
C SER A 55 -34.61 11.22 1.89
N ALA A 56 -35.20 11.96 0.95
CA ALA A 56 -36.40 11.54 0.22
C ALA A 56 -36.16 10.31 -0.65
N ALA A 57 -34.95 10.16 -1.20
CA ALA A 57 -34.55 9.00 -1.99
C ALA A 57 -34.23 7.75 -1.15
N GLY A 58 -34.15 7.85 0.18
CA GLY A 58 -33.86 6.71 1.07
C GLY A 58 -32.42 6.18 1.00
N HIS A 59 -31.48 6.94 0.42
CA HIS A 59 -30.07 6.54 0.25
C HIS A 59 -29.09 7.37 1.10
N LEU A 60 -29.58 7.96 2.19
CA LEU A 60 -28.78 8.73 3.13
C LEU A 60 -28.26 7.85 4.27
N THR A 61 -26.95 7.68 4.34
CA THR A 61 -26.24 7.09 5.48
C THR A 61 -25.77 8.19 6.42
N ARG A 62 -26.25 8.19 7.65
CA ARG A 62 -25.87 9.17 8.69
C ARG A 62 -24.93 8.54 9.70
N LEU A 63 -23.71 9.07 9.81
CA LEU A 63 -22.74 8.66 10.82
C LEU A 63 -23.23 9.12 12.21
N LYS A 64 -23.05 8.26 13.21
CA LYS A 64 -23.41 8.56 14.60
C LYS A 64 -22.38 9.52 15.22
N LYS A 65 -22.73 10.14 16.35
CA LYS A 65 -21.76 10.89 17.16
C LYS A 65 -20.59 9.96 17.52
N GLY A 66 -19.36 10.42 17.32
CA GLY A 66 -18.14 9.62 17.52
C GLY A 66 -17.80 8.68 16.37
N GLN A 67 -18.54 8.74 15.25
CA GLN A 67 -18.16 8.12 13.99
C GLN A 67 -17.62 9.16 13.01
N TYR A 68 -16.53 8.80 12.34
CA TYR A 68 -15.81 9.69 11.41
C TYR A 68 -15.58 8.99 10.08
N LEU A 69 -15.69 9.73 8.99
CA LEU A 69 -15.40 9.24 7.64
C LEU A 69 -13.97 9.63 7.26
N ILE A 70 -13.17 8.67 6.81
CA ILE A 70 -11.80 8.90 6.34
C ILE A 70 -11.56 8.17 5.01
N PRO A 71 -10.58 8.59 4.18
CA PRO A 71 -10.22 7.83 2.99
C PRO A 71 -9.82 6.39 3.32
N GLY A 72 -10.11 5.47 2.39
CA GLY A 72 -9.60 4.11 2.40
C GLY A 72 -8.08 4.08 2.36
N LEU A 73 -7.49 3.14 3.10
CA LEU A 73 -6.03 2.97 3.14
C LEU A 73 -5.54 2.26 1.89
N ILE A 74 -4.33 2.63 1.45
CA ILE A 74 -3.70 2.15 0.21
C ILE A 74 -2.34 1.56 0.55
N ASP A 75 -2.25 0.23 0.42
CA ASP A 75 -1.03 -0.53 0.69
C ASP A 75 -0.29 -0.80 -0.62
N LEU A 76 0.93 -0.29 -0.74
CA LEU A 76 1.74 -0.41 -1.95
C LEU A 76 2.60 -1.67 -1.97
N HIS A 77 2.61 -2.47 -0.91
CA HIS A 77 3.45 -3.67 -0.90
C HIS A 77 2.95 -4.73 0.09
N VAL A 78 2.43 -5.84 -0.45
CA VAL A 78 2.03 -7.02 0.30
C VAL A 78 2.46 -8.29 -0.45
N HIS A 79 3.16 -9.22 0.20
CA HIS A 79 3.31 -10.57 -0.33
C HIS A 79 2.13 -11.42 0.11
N ALA A 80 1.16 -11.57 -0.79
CA ALA A 80 -0.01 -12.38 -0.55
C ALA A 80 0.32 -13.83 -0.12
N PRO A 81 1.31 -14.53 -0.73
CA PRO A 81 1.55 -15.91 -0.36
C PRO A 81 2.17 -16.08 1.04
N GLN A 82 2.68 -15.00 1.63
CA GLN A 82 3.32 -15.00 2.94
C GLN A 82 2.34 -14.77 4.09
N TRP A 83 1.05 -14.58 3.81
CA TRP A 83 0.03 -14.40 4.86
C TRP A 83 0.09 -15.47 5.98
N PRO A 84 0.24 -16.79 5.69
CA PRO A 84 0.29 -17.81 6.73
C PRO A 84 1.50 -17.74 7.67
N GLN A 85 2.58 -17.04 7.30
CA GLN A 85 3.79 -16.89 8.12
C GLN A 85 3.88 -15.54 8.84
N LEU A 86 2.81 -14.74 8.84
CA LEU A 86 2.77 -13.46 9.55
C LEU A 86 3.21 -13.62 11.02
N GLY A 87 4.26 -12.89 11.41
CA GLY A 87 4.78 -12.91 12.78
C GLY A 87 5.74 -14.06 13.11
N MET A 88 6.24 -14.80 12.12
CA MET A 88 7.17 -15.91 12.33
C MET A 88 8.64 -15.54 12.01
N ALA A 89 9.56 -15.91 12.91
CA ALA A 89 11.01 -15.91 12.70
C ALA A 89 11.64 -14.56 12.28
N LEU A 90 11.12 -13.45 12.80
CA LEU A 90 11.59 -12.08 12.48
C LEU A 90 12.91 -11.70 13.17
N ASP A 91 13.48 -12.60 13.96
CA ASP A 91 14.78 -12.49 14.62
C ASP A 91 15.92 -13.08 13.77
N ARG A 92 15.62 -13.57 12.56
CA ARG A 92 16.59 -14.10 11.59
C ARG A 92 16.98 -13.05 10.56
N ASN A 93 18.17 -13.19 9.98
CA ASN A 93 18.56 -12.41 8.81
C ASN A 93 17.63 -12.70 7.62
N LEU A 94 17.46 -11.71 6.74
CA LEU A 94 16.55 -11.78 5.58
C LEU A 94 16.82 -13.00 4.69
N GLU A 95 18.09 -13.25 4.34
CA GLU A 95 18.48 -14.35 3.45
C GLU A 95 18.15 -15.73 4.04
N VAL A 96 18.30 -15.88 5.35
CA VAL A 96 17.96 -17.12 6.07
C VAL A 96 16.44 -17.28 6.14
N TRP A 97 15.74 -16.19 6.49
CA TRP A 97 14.28 -16.17 6.58
C TRP A 97 13.61 -16.50 5.24
N LEU A 98 14.15 -15.99 4.13
CA LEU A 98 13.67 -16.31 2.79
C LEU A 98 13.79 -17.80 2.46
N GLN A 99 14.95 -18.41 2.76
CA GLN A 99 15.22 -19.81 2.41
C GLN A 99 14.49 -20.81 3.31
N GLU A 100 14.39 -20.55 4.61
CA GLU A 100 13.84 -21.52 5.58
C GLU A 100 12.31 -21.43 5.73
N TYR A 101 11.72 -20.24 5.53
CA TYR A 101 10.29 -19.99 5.79
C TYR A 101 9.55 -19.60 4.52
N THR A 102 10.05 -18.58 3.81
CA THR A 102 9.31 -17.95 2.72
C THR A 102 9.20 -18.83 1.48
N PHE A 103 10.31 -19.27 0.87
CA PHE A 103 10.27 -20.06 -0.37
C PHE A 103 9.56 -21.41 -0.19
N PRO A 104 9.74 -22.17 0.91
CA PRO A 104 8.95 -23.37 1.16
C PRO A 104 7.45 -23.11 1.23
N LEU A 105 7.03 -22.00 1.85
CA LEU A 105 5.63 -21.63 1.94
C LEU A 105 5.06 -21.19 0.59
N GLU A 106 5.76 -20.30 -0.13
CA GLU A 106 5.30 -19.81 -1.43
C GLU A 106 5.22 -20.96 -2.47
N ALA A 107 6.12 -21.96 -2.40
CA ALA A 107 6.07 -23.16 -3.23
C ALA A 107 4.78 -23.99 -3.07
N ARG A 108 4.13 -23.91 -1.90
CA ARG A 108 2.86 -24.61 -1.65
C ARG A 108 1.70 -24.04 -2.45
N TYR A 109 1.82 -22.82 -2.97
CA TYR A 109 0.76 -22.21 -3.78
C TYR A 109 0.58 -22.85 -5.16
N LYS A 110 1.36 -23.88 -5.53
CA LYS A 110 0.97 -24.78 -6.63
C LYS A 110 -0.36 -25.50 -6.38
N ASP A 111 -0.74 -25.65 -5.11
CA ASP A 111 -2.03 -26.18 -4.67
C ASP A 111 -3.07 -25.04 -4.59
N LEU A 112 -4.07 -25.09 -5.47
CA LEU A 112 -5.10 -24.08 -5.56
C LEU A 112 -6.05 -24.06 -4.36
N GLU A 113 -6.29 -25.20 -3.69
CA GLU A 113 -7.15 -25.25 -2.51
C GLU A 113 -6.47 -24.53 -1.33
N PHE A 114 -5.17 -24.77 -1.15
CA PHE A 114 -4.36 -24.04 -0.19
C PHE A 114 -4.32 -22.53 -0.50
N ALA A 115 -4.07 -22.18 -1.76
CA ALA A 115 -4.04 -20.79 -2.21
C ALA A 115 -5.38 -20.07 -1.96
N GLU A 116 -6.50 -20.72 -2.30
CA GLU A 116 -7.85 -20.16 -2.11
C GLU A 116 -8.13 -19.85 -0.65
N LYS A 117 -7.84 -20.78 0.26
CA LYS A 117 -8.04 -20.59 1.70
C LYS A 117 -7.22 -19.43 2.24
N SER A 118 -5.95 -19.37 1.88
CA SER A 118 -5.03 -18.33 2.34
C SER A 118 -5.42 -16.95 1.81
N TYR A 119 -5.61 -16.81 0.49
CA TYR A 119 -5.97 -15.54 -0.14
C TYR A 119 -7.35 -15.02 0.30
N ASN A 120 -8.34 -15.90 0.52
CA ASN A 120 -9.62 -15.48 1.07
C ASN A 120 -9.47 -14.89 2.48
N SER A 121 -8.66 -15.53 3.33
CA SER A 121 -8.38 -15.04 4.70
C SER A 121 -7.67 -13.69 4.66
N LEU A 122 -6.63 -13.56 3.83
CA LEU A 122 -5.85 -12.33 3.67
C LEU A 122 -6.73 -11.17 3.20
N VAL A 123 -7.41 -11.30 2.07
CA VAL A 123 -8.19 -10.19 1.46
C VAL A 123 -9.31 -9.75 2.39
N SER A 124 -10.00 -10.69 3.05
CA SER A 124 -11.05 -10.35 4.03
C SER A 124 -10.48 -9.61 5.23
N THR A 125 -9.29 -10.03 5.70
CA THR A 125 -8.62 -9.38 6.83
C THR A 125 -8.18 -7.96 6.47
N LEU A 126 -7.57 -7.76 5.30
CA LEU A 126 -7.13 -6.45 4.84
C LEU A 126 -8.29 -5.48 4.64
N LEU A 127 -9.40 -5.93 4.06
CA LEU A 127 -10.63 -5.13 3.98
C LEU A 127 -11.17 -4.78 5.37
N ALA A 128 -11.18 -5.72 6.32
CA ALA A 128 -11.60 -5.47 7.70
C ALA A 128 -10.62 -4.61 8.52
N ASN A 129 -9.41 -4.38 8.00
CA ASN A 129 -8.40 -3.44 8.51
C ASN A 129 -8.41 -2.10 7.74
N GLY A 130 -9.37 -1.90 6.83
CA GLY A 130 -9.55 -0.66 6.09
C GLY A 130 -8.63 -0.49 4.87
N THR A 131 -7.90 -1.54 4.47
CA THR A 131 -7.07 -1.52 3.28
C THR A 131 -7.93 -1.76 2.03
N THR A 132 -8.38 -0.66 1.46
CA THR A 132 -9.26 -0.61 0.27
C THR A 132 -8.55 -0.93 -1.04
N THR A 133 -7.26 -0.57 -1.12
CA THR A 133 -6.42 -0.79 -2.30
C THR A 133 -5.11 -1.44 -1.89
N VAL A 134 -4.67 -2.47 -2.63
CA VAL A 134 -3.42 -3.19 -2.34
C VAL A 134 -2.61 -3.45 -3.61
N ALA A 135 -1.29 -3.29 -3.56
CA ALA A 135 -0.37 -3.82 -4.56
C ALA A 135 0.24 -5.15 -4.06
N TYR A 136 -0.22 -6.25 -4.64
CA TYR A 136 0.14 -7.60 -4.23
C TYR A 136 1.26 -8.19 -5.10
N PHE A 137 2.23 -8.77 -4.41
CA PHE A 137 3.07 -9.84 -4.92
C PHE A 137 2.32 -11.16 -4.71
N ALA A 138 2.05 -11.90 -5.79
CA ALA A 138 1.56 -13.27 -5.72
C ALA A 138 2.74 -14.26 -5.58
N SER A 139 2.58 -15.50 -6.04
CA SER A 139 3.69 -16.47 -6.16
C SER A 139 4.18 -16.56 -7.62
N ILE A 140 5.12 -17.45 -7.90
CA ILE A 140 5.48 -17.81 -9.29
C ILE A 140 4.39 -18.61 -10.01
N HIS A 141 3.33 -19.08 -9.34
CA HIS A 141 2.34 -19.94 -9.97
C HIS A 141 1.28 -19.10 -10.69
N LEU A 142 1.11 -19.28 -12.01
CA LEU A 142 0.17 -18.52 -12.84
C LEU A 142 -1.27 -18.62 -12.32
N GLU A 143 -1.78 -19.85 -12.19
CA GLU A 143 -3.18 -20.10 -11.82
C GLU A 143 -3.54 -19.55 -10.44
N SER A 144 -2.64 -19.69 -9.47
CA SER A 144 -2.82 -19.17 -8.11
C SER A 144 -2.75 -17.65 -8.08
N SER A 145 -1.91 -17.04 -8.92
CA SER A 145 -1.86 -15.58 -9.07
C SER A 145 -3.16 -15.04 -9.69
N LEU A 146 -3.72 -15.73 -10.69
CA LEU A 146 -5.02 -15.40 -11.27
C LEU A 146 -6.17 -15.60 -10.26
N LEU A 147 -6.07 -16.62 -9.42
CA LEU A 147 -7.01 -16.86 -8.32
C LEU A 147 -7.04 -15.69 -7.33
N LEU A 148 -5.88 -15.14 -6.96
CA LEU A 148 -5.83 -13.94 -6.13
C LEU A 148 -6.56 -12.75 -6.77
N ALA A 149 -6.35 -12.52 -8.07
CA ALA A 149 -7.07 -11.47 -8.81
C ALA A 149 -8.59 -11.69 -8.81
N ARG A 150 -9.05 -12.93 -9.02
CA ARG A 150 -10.48 -13.30 -8.93
C ARG A 150 -11.06 -13.07 -7.54
N ILE A 151 -10.32 -13.42 -6.49
CA ILE A 151 -10.75 -13.20 -5.09
C ILE A 151 -10.87 -11.71 -4.78
N CYS A 152 -9.94 -10.89 -5.24
CA CYS A 152 -10.01 -9.43 -5.09
C CYS A 152 -11.28 -8.86 -5.75
N LEU A 153 -11.58 -9.27 -6.99
CA LEU A 153 -12.80 -8.88 -7.70
C LEU A 153 -14.07 -9.32 -6.95
N ALA A 154 -14.13 -10.58 -6.54
CA ALA A 154 -15.30 -11.15 -5.85
C ALA A 154 -15.61 -10.40 -4.53
N LYS A 155 -14.56 -10.11 -3.75
CA LYS A 155 -14.66 -9.37 -2.48
C LYS A 155 -14.78 -7.86 -2.66
N GLY A 156 -14.54 -7.35 -3.87
CA GLY A 156 -14.61 -5.93 -4.19
C GLY A 156 -13.40 -5.11 -3.72
N GLN A 157 -12.25 -5.73 -3.48
CA GLN A 157 -11.02 -5.01 -3.16
C GLN A 157 -10.37 -4.48 -4.45
N ARG A 158 -9.96 -3.21 -4.45
CA ARG A 158 -9.13 -2.66 -5.53
C ARG A 158 -7.73 -3.22 -5.40
N ALA A 159 -7.12 -3.69 -6.49
CA ALA A 159 -5.79 -4.28 -6.38
C ALA A 159 -4.92 -4.04 -7.61
N VAL A 160 -3.60 -4.02 -7.40
CA VAL A 160 -2.59 -4.22 -8.42
C VAL A 160 -1.92 -5.55 -8.14
N VAL A 161 -2.21 -6.58 -8.93
CA VAL A 161 -1.71 -7.96 -8.68
C VAL A 161 -0.68 -8.30 -9.74
N GLY A 162 0.40 -8.98 -9.36
CA GLY A 162 1.34 -9.57 -10.30
C GLY A 162 1.81 -10.96 -9.88
N ARG A 163 1.94 -11.85 -10.86
CA ARG A 163 2.73 -13.08 -10.70
C ARG A 163 4.19 -12.69 -10.55
N VAL A 164 4.86 -13.29 -9.56
CA VAL A 164 6.29 -13.09 -9.33
C VAL A 164 7.09 -13.84 -10.41
N ALA A 165 8.14 -13.18 -10.91
CA ALA A 165 9.13 -13.75 -11.81
C ALA A 165 10.46 -13.93 -11.06
N MET A 166 11.06 -15.12 -11.21
CA MET A 166 12.38 -15.46 -10.69
C MET A 166 12.94 -16.70 -11.38
N ASP A 167 14.14 -16.62 -11.93
CA ASP A 167 14.73 -17.69 -12.77
C ASP A 167 16.23 -17.89 -12.52
N LYS A 168 16.85 -17.10 -11.64
CA LYS A 168 18.29 -17.12 -11.43
C LYS A 168 18.73 -18.28 -10.53
N ALA A 169 19.35 -19.29 -11.15
CA ALA A 169 19.55 -20.58 -10.53
C ALA A 169 20.46 -20.62 -9.27
N ASP A 170 21.40 -19.69 -9.16
CA ASP A 170 22.32 -19.53 -8.00
C ASP A 170 21.70 -18.74 -6.85
N GLN A 171 20.56 -18.09 -7.06
CA GLN A 171 19.87 -17.28 -6.04
C GLN A 171 18.51 -17.86 -5.65
N CYS A 172 17.93 -18.71 -6.50
CA CYS A 172 16.59 -19.27 -6.29
C CYS A 172 16.65 -20.81 -6.18
N PRO A 173 15.93 -21.39 -5.20
CA PRO A 173 15.89 -22.84 -5.03
C PRO A 173 15.27 -23.53 -6.24
N GLU A 174 15.77 -24.72 -6.58
CA GLU A 174 15.32 -25.49 -7.76
C GLU A 174 13.82 -25.79 -7.72
N TYR A 175 13.25 -26.00 -6.54
CA TYR A 175 11.83 -26.31 -6.36
C TYR A 175 10.90 -25.09 -6.46
N TYR A 176 11.44 -23.87 -6.50
CA TYR A 176 10.66 -22.63 -6.53
C TYR A 176 11.39 -21.54 -7.33
N ARG A 177 11.38 -21.72 -8.65
CA ARG A 177 11.80 -20.74 -9.68
C ARG A 177 11.17 -21.11 -11.03
N ASP A 178 11.08 -20.14 -11.94
CA ASP A 178 10.73 -20.35 -13.34
C ASP A 178 11.84 -21.18 -14.03
N ALA A 179 11.48 -22.04 -14.99
CA ALA A 179 12.46 -22.96 -15.58
C ALA A 179 13.43 -22.27 -16.57
N SER A 180 13.04 -21.11 -17.12
CA SER A 180 13.86 -20.33 -18.04
C SER A 180 13.41 -18.87 -18.11
N PRO A 181 14.26 -17.95 -18.61
CA PRO A 181 13.85 -16.57 -18.86
C PRO A 181 12.65 -16.46 -19.80
N GLN A 182 12.60 -17.30 -20.84
CA GLN A 182 11.52 -17.32 -21.83
C GLN A 182 10.19 -17.69 -21.18
N GLU A 183 10.20 -18.71 -20.31
CA GLU A 183 9.01 -19.13 -19.59
C GLU A 183 8.56 -18.08 -18.57
N SER A 184 9.50 -17.48 -17.82
CA SER A 184 9.20 -16.42 -16.86
C SER A 184 8.46 -15.25 -17.53
N VAL A 185 9.00 -14.76 -18.66
CA VAL A 185 8.39 -13.68 -19.46
C VAL A 185 7.04 -14.11 -20.04
N ALA A 186 6.94 -15.30 -20.64
CA ALA A 186 5.70 -15.78 -21.24
C ALA A 186 4.57 -15.94 -20.21
N GLN A 187 4.86 -16.48 -19.03
CA GLN A 187 3.84 -16.63 -17.99
C GLN A 187 3.46 -15.28 -17.34
N SER A 188 4.38 -14.34 -17.21
CA SER A 188 4.05 -12.96 -16.81
C SER A 188 3.16 -12.25 -17.84
N GLU A 189 3.41 -12.43 -19.14
CA GLU A 189 2.54 -11.89 -20.19
C GLU A 189 1.15 -12.51 -20.16
N ALA A 190 1.07 -13.84 -20.07
CA ALA A 190 -0.20 -14.56 -19.95
C ALA A 190 -1.02 -14.07 -18.75
N PHE A 191 -0.37 -13.83 -17.59
CA PHE A 191 -1.03 -13.26 -16.42
C PHE A 191 -1.60 -11.86 -16.71
N VAL A 192 -0.82 -10.96 -17.32
CA VAL A 192 -1.26 -9.59 -17.64
C VAL A 192 -2.48 -9.59 -18.55
N GLU A 193 -2.47 -10.41 -19.60
CA GLU A 193 -3.57 -10.53 -20.56
C GLU A 193 -4.82 -11.13 -19.91
N GLN A 194 -4.67 -12.20 -19.14
CA GLN A 194 -5.80 -12.88 -18.50
C GLN A 194 -6.46 -12.02 -17.41
N VAL A 195 -5.70 -11.27 -16.59
CA VAL A 195 -6.29 -10.35 -15.59
C VAL A 195 -7.15 -9.28 -16.26
N ARG A 196 -6.72 -8.75 -17.41
CA ARG A 196 -7.51 -7.77 -18.18
C ARG A 196 -8.78 -8.36 -18.75
N ALA A 197 -8.73 -9.63 -19.13
CA ALA A 197 -9.86 -10.37 -19.69
C ALA A 197 -10.78 -10.98 -18.63
N LEU A 198 -10.50 -10.84 -17.34
CA LEU A 198 -11.36 -11.37 -16.28
C LEU A 198 -12.78 -10.77 -16.37
N GLU A 199 -13.78 -11.65 -16.32
CA GLU A 199 -15.18 -11.27 -16.25
C GLU A 199 -15.43 -10.38 -15.03
N GLY A 200 -16.18 -9.29 -15.22
CA GLY A 200 -16.47 -8.32 -14.16
C GLY A 200 -15.33 -7.32 -13.87
N ASN A 201 -14.22 -7.35 -14.60
CA ASN A 201 -13.09 -6.43 -14.43
C ASN A 201 -13.01 -5.31 -15.47
N ALA A 202 -14.12 -5.01 -16.18
CA ALA A 202 -14.13 -4.01 -17.25
C ALA A 202 -13.72 -2.61 -16.77
N ASP A 203 -14.05 -2.26 -15.53
CA ASP A 203 -13.69 -0.98 -14.90
C ASP A 203 -12.26 -0.95 -14.34
N GLY A 204 -11.51 -2.05 -14.47
CA GLY A 204 -10.13 -2.14 -13.98
C GLY A 204 -10.02 -2.04 -12.46
N LEU A 205 -10.94 -2.67 -11.72
CA LEU A 205 -10.86 -2.74 -10.25
C LEU A 205 -9.60 -3.50 -9.82
N VAL A 206 -9.21 -4.54 -10.58
CA VAL A 206 -7.95 -5.25 -10.43
C VAL A 206 -7.06 -5.00 -11.64
N LEU A 207 -5.88 -4.41 -11.43
CA LEU A 207 -4.90 -4.10 -12.45
C LEU A 207 -3.77 -5.12 -12.43
N PRO A 208 -3.24 -5.55 -13.58
CA PRO A 208 -2.07 -6.40 -13.61
C PRO A 208 -0.78 -5.60 -13.41
N ALA A 209 0.22 -6.25 -12.82
CA ALA A 209 1.61 -5.79 -12.77
C ALA A 209 2.58 -6.86 -13.26
N VAL A 210 3.69 -6.40 -13.80
CA VAL A 210 4.90 -7.19 -14.03
C VAL A 210 5.76 -7.10 -12.78
N ILE A 211 6.17 -8.25 -12.24
CA ILE A 211 6.89 -8.32 -10.95
C ILE A 211 8.14 -9.19 -11.10
N PRO A 212 9.29 -8.65 -11.53
CA PRO A 212 10.55 -9.25 -11.09
C PRO A 212 10.57 -9.17 -9.56
N ARG A 213 10.81 -10.29 -8.85
CA ARG A 213 10.83 -10.22 -7.38
C ARG A 213 11.80 -9.13 -6.93
N PHE A 214 13.02 -9.21 -7.44
CA PHE A 214 14.12 -8.27 -7.25
C PHE A 214 15.26 -8.62 -8.22
N VAL A 215 16.24 -7.74 -8.37
CA VAL A 215 17.37 -7.96 -9.30
C VAL A 215 18.15 -9.25 -9.00
N PRO A 216 18.44 -9.62 -7.72
CA PRO A 216 19.12 -10.87 -7.41
C PRO A 216 18.43 -12.15 -7.89
N SER A 217 17.10 -12.25 -7.94
CA SER A 217 16.41 -13.47 -8.37
C SER A 217 16.22 -13.62 -9.87
N CYS A 218 16.56 -12.60 -10.65
CA CYS A 218 16.25 -12.57 -12.07
C CYS A 218 17.53 -12.55 -12.91
N THR A 219 17.54 -13.30 -14.01
CA THR A 219 18.55 -13.14 -15.07
C THR A 219 18.37 -11.81 -15.79
N ASP A 220 19.40 -11.34 -16.50
CA ASP A 220 19.34 -10.10 -17.28
C ASP A 220 18.33 -10.23 -18.44
N GLU A 221 18.23 -11.43 -19.01
CA GLU A 221 17.25 -11.80 -20.03
C GLU A 221 15.82 -11.63 -19.52
N THR A 222 15.54 -12.14 -18.31
CA THR A 222 14.24 -11.97 -17.65
C THR A 222 13.96 -10.51 -17.36
N LEU A 223 14.88 -9.78 -16.73
CA LEU A 223 14.70 -8.35 -16.42
C LEU A 223 14.38 -7.53 -17.68
N ARG A 224 15.12 -7.78 -18.78
CA ARG A 224 14.91 -7.11 -20.06
C ARG A 224 13.56 -7.47 -20.70
N GLY A 225 13.19 -8.75 -20.68
CA GLY A 225 11.90 -9.21 -21.21
C GLY A 225 10.72 -8.63 -20.45
N LEU A 226 10.80 -8.60 -19.12
CA LEU A 226 9.79 -7.99 -18.24
C LEU A 226 9.67 -6.48 -18.47
N GLY A 227 10.78 -5.77 -18.67
CA GLY A 227 10.74 -4.34 -19.05
C GLY A 227 10.07 -4.09 -20.40
N GLN A 228 10.30 -4.97 -21.38
CA GLN A 228 9.59 -4.93 -22.67
C GLN A 228 8.09 -5.17 -22.50
N LEU A 229 7.67 -6.11 -21.65
CA LEU A 229 6.26 -6.36 -21.33
C LEU A 229 5.61 -5.16 -20.64
N ALA A 230 6.28 -4.57 -19.65
CA ALA A 230 5.80 -3.38 -18.95
C ALA A 230 5.51 -2.24 -19.94
N LYS A 231 6.40 -2.03 -20.92
CA LYS A 231 6.21 -1.05 -21.99
C LYS A 231 5.08 -1.45 -22.96
N LYS A 232 5.07 -2.70 -23.44
CA LYS A 232 4.09 -3.24 -24.40
C LYS A 232 2.67 -3.11 -23.86
N HIS A 233 2.47 -3.54 -22.61
CA HIS A 233 1.15 -3.57 -21.98
C HIS A 233 0.81 -2.30 -21.23
N ARG A 234 1.79 -1.43 -20.92
CA ARG A 234 1.60 -0.22 -20.08
C ARG A 234 1.02 -0.57 -18.70
N CYS A 235 1.39 -1.73 -18.16
CA CYS A 235 0.96 -2.19 -16.83
C CYS A 235 1.86 -1.60 -15.74
N HIS A 236 1.49 -1.85 -14.48
CA HIS A 236 2.34 -1.52 -13.34
C HIS A 236 3.57 -2.42 -13.29
N VAL A 237 4.61 -1.95 -12.62
CA VAL A 237 5.80 -2.72 -12.25
C VAL A 237 5.96 -2.65 -10.75
N GLN A 238 6.27 -3.78 -10.11
CA GLN A 238 6.61 -3.81 -8.69
C GLN A 238 7.88 -4.65 -8.51
N THR A 239 8.80 -4.19 -7.65
CA THR A 239 10.04 -4.91 -7.33
C THR A 239 10.58 -4.41 -5.99
N HIS A 240 11.48 -5.17 -5.37
CA HIS A 240 12.32 -4.65 -4.29
C HIS A 240 13.47 -3.84 -4.89
N CYS A 241 13.99 -2.90 -4.12
CA CYS A 241 15.07 -2.02 -4.52
C CYS A 241 15.83 -1.56 -3.28
N SER A 242 17.12 -1.90 -3.19
CA SER A 242 18.03 -1.39 -2.16
C SER A 242 17.44 -1.51 -0.74
N GLU A 243 16.88 -2.68 -0.41
CA GLU A 243 16.24 -2.97 0.87
C GLU A 243 17.26 -3.15 1.98
N SER A 244 18.24 -4.03 1.76
CA SER A 244 19.22 -4.48 2.75
C SER A 244 20.65 -4.30 2.25
N ASP A 245 21.63 -4.34 3.16
CA ASP A 245 23.05 -4.30 2.79
C ASP A 245 23.40 -5.40 1.79
N TRP A 246 22.88 -6.62 1.98
CA TRP A 246 23.17 -7.74 1.09
C TRP A 246 22.65 -7.51 -0.32
N GLU A 247 21.35 -7.17 -0.46
CA GLU A 247 20.73 -6.95 -1.77
C GLU A 247 21.43 -5.80 -2.50
N HIS A 248 21.58 -4.66 -1.83
CA HIS A 248 22.14 -3.45 -2.42
C HIS A 248 23.56 -3.69 -2.95
N ASN A 249 24.41 -4.33 -2.14
CA ASN A 249 25.78 -4.63 -2.54
C ASN A 249 25.85 -5.72 -3.62
N TYR A 250 24.93 -6.68 -3.62
CA TYR A 250 24.86 -7.69 -4.69
C TYR A 250 24.65 -7.04 -6.06
N VAL A 251 23.74 -6.07 -6.16
CA VAL A 251 23.48 -5.38 -7.44
C VAL A 251 24.66 -4.52 -7.88
N ILE A 252 25.33 -3.84 -6.94
CA ILE A 252 26.57 -3.09 -7.23
C ILE A 252 27.65 -4.03 -7.77
N GLN A 253 27.85 -5.20 -7.16
CA GLN A 253 28.84 -6.16 -7.62
C GLN A 253 28.49 -6.73 -9.00
N ARG A 254 27.21 -7.03 -9.24
CA ARG A 254 26.74 -7.63 -10.50
C ARG A 254 26.73 -6.64 -11.66
N HIS A 255 26.28 -5.40 -11.45
CA HIS A 255 26.00 -4.43 -12.52
C HIS A 255 26.84 -3.14 -12.44
N GLY A 256 27.70 -2.99 -11.41
CA GLY A 256 28.54 -1.80 -11.22
C GLY A 256 27.76 -0.53 -10.87
N LYS A 257 26.50 -0.66 -10.42
CA LYS A 257 25.60 0.47 -10.12
C LYS A 257 24.52 0.07 -9.10
N HIS A 258 23.82 1.07 -8.58
CA HIS A 258 22.72 0.85 -7.63
C HIS A 258 21.48 0.24 -8.32
N ASP A 259 20.62 -0.39 -7.52
CA ASP A 259 19.40 -1.07 -7.94
C ASP A 259 18.50 -0.21 -8.83
N ALA A 260 18.22 1.04 -8.41
CA ALA A 260 17.33 1.94 -9.15
C ALA A 260 17.85 2.24 -10.56
N MET A 261 19.16 2.39 -10.72
CA MET A 261 19.79 2.61 -12.02
C MET A 261 19.79 1.33 -12.87
N SER A 262 20.06 0.18 -12.25
CA SER A 262 19.97 -1.11 -12.91
C SER A 262 18.56 -1.37 -13.46
N LEU A 263 17.52 -1.12 -12.65
CA LEU A 263 16.13 -1.29 -13.06
C LEU A 263 15.77 -0.35 -14.22
N ASP A 264 16.33 0.87 -14.23
CA ASP A 264 16.12 1.82 -15.32
C ASP A 264 16.71 1.33 -16.65
N ASP A 265 17.90 0.74 -16.64
CA ASP A 265 18.55 0.19 -17.84
C ASP A 265 17.72 -0.93 -18.48
N PHE A 266 17.03 -1.74 -17.67
CA PHE A 266 16.13 -2.79 -18.14
C PHE A 266 14.75 -2.27 -18.58
N GLY A 267 14.48 -0.97 -18.43
CA GLY A 267 13.19 -0.36 -18.78
C GLY A 267 12.08 -0.64 -17.76
N LEU A 268 12.44 -1.03 -16.54
CA LEU A 268 11.50 -1.33 -15.45
C LEU A 268 11.15 -0.10 -14.62
N MET A 269 11.78 1.06 -14.86
CA MET A 269 11.50 2.32 -14.19
C MET A 269 10.57 3.22 -15.01
N THR A 270 9.31 3.29 -14.59
CA THR A 270 8.23 4.02 -15.26
C THR A 270 7.38 4.77 -14.24
N ARG A 271 6.43 5.59 -14.72
CA ARG A 271 5.42 6.23 -13.88
C ARG A 271 4.58 5.25 -13.06
N ARG A 272 4.49 3.98 -13.49
CA ARG A 272 3.71 2.92 -12.84
C ARG A 272 4.60 1.91 -12.11
N THR A 273 5.85 2.28 -11.82
CA THR A 273 6.79 1.45 -11.06
C THR A 273 6.71 1.77 -9.58
N ILE A 274 6.66 0.73 -8.76
CA ILE A 274 6.70 0.79 -7.30
C ILE A 274 7.95 0.04 -6.83
N LEU A 275 8.81 0.75 -6.10
CA LEU A 275 10.03 0.21 -5.51
C LEU A 275 9.79 -0.01 -4.02
N ALA A 276 9.75 -1.26 -3.58
CA ALA A 276 9.62 -1.56 -2.16
C ALA A 276 10.92 -1.19 -1.41
N HIS A 277 10.76 -0.74 -0.17
CA HIS A 277 11.82 -0.43 0.80
C HIS A 277 12.68 0.79 0.46
N SER A 278 13.60 0.67 -0.50
CA SER A 278 14.49 1.74 -0.93
C SER A 278 15.33 2.35 0.21
N ASN A 279 15.68 1.57 1.23
CA ASN A 279 16.36 2.09 2.43
C ASN A 279 17.74 2.68 2.14
N TYR A 280 18.47 2.07 1.20
CA TYR A 280 19.83 2.45 0.84
C TYR A 280 19.89 3.39 -0.38
N VAL A 281 18.76 3.92 -0.84
CA VAL A 281 18.77 4.82 -2.01
C VAL A 281 19.53 6.11 -1.75
N SER A 282 20.41 6.46 -2.67
CA SER A 282 21.16 7.71 -2.65
C SER A 282 20.30 8.90 -3.09
N THR A 283 20.84 10.11 -2.98
CA THR A 283 20.18 11.30 -3.56
C THR A 283 20.01 11.15 -5.07
N GLU A 284 20.97 10.55 -5.77
CA GLU A 284 20.92 10.37 -7.21
C GLU A 284 19.82 9.38 -7.62
N ASP A 285 19.69 8.29 -6.87
CA ASP A 285 18.59 7.32 -7.04
C ASP A 285 17.23 8.00 -6.85
N MET A 286 17.05 8.79 -5.78
CA MET A 286 15.80 9.54 -5.56
C MET A 286 15.49 10.50 -6.71
N GLN A 287 16.50 11.17 -7.27
CA GLN A 287 16.32 12.05 -8.43
C GLN A 287 15.94 11.25 -9.69
N LEU A 288 16.50 10.06 -9.89
CA LEU A 288 16.10 9.17 -10.97
C LEU A 288 14.64 8.71 -10.80
N VAL A 289 14.28 8.23 -9.61
CA VAL A 289 12.90 7.82 -9.27
C VAL A 289 11.92 8.95 -9.58
N LYS A 290 12.22 10.16 -9.12
CA LYS A 290 11.43 11.36 -9.44
C LYS A 290 11.32 11.62 -10.94
N ARG A 291 12.45 11.62 -11.67
CA ARG A 291 12.47 11.87 -13.13
C ARG A 291 11.62 10.85 -13.90
N ARG A 292 11.60 9.60 -13.47
CA ARG A 292 10.77 8.54 -14.06
C ARG A 292 9.31 8.57 -13.60
N GLY A 293 9.01 9.36 -12.56
CA GLY A 293 7.70 9.39 -11.90
C GLY A 293 7.37 8.11 -11.12
N ALA A 294 8.36 7.24 -10.90
CA ALA A 294 8.21 6.02 -10.12
C ALA A 294 7.93 6.36 -8.65
N ALA A 295 7.41 5.39 -7.92
CA ALA A 295 7.08 5.51 -6.51
C ALA A 295 7.93 4.58 -5.64
N VAL A 296 8.05 4.94 -4.37
CA VAL A 296 8.58 4.07 -3.31
C VAL A 296 7.44 3.58 -2.42
N ALA A 297 7.40 2.29 -2.11
CA ALA A 297 6.61 1.75 -1.01
C ALA A 297 7.47 1.77 0.26
N HIS A 298 7.15 2.67 1.19
CA HIS A 298 7.82 2.73 2.48
C HIS A 298 7.25 1.65 3.39
N CYS A 299 8.07 0.64 3.72
CA CYS A 299 7.68 -0.53 4.53
C CYS A 299 8.33 -0.49 5.93
N PRO A 300 8.00 0.49 6.79
CA PRO A 300 8.79 0.76 7.99
C PRO A 300 8.77 -0.38 9.02
N LEU A 301 7.73 -1.22 9.08
CA LEU A 301 7.73 -2.38 9.99
C LEU A 301 8.82 -3.37 9.59
N SER A 302 8.77 -3.84 8.35
CA SER A 302 9.72 -4.81 7.80
C SER A 302 11.16 -4.29 7.88
N ASN A 303 11.35 -3.00 7.58
CA ASN A 303 12.69 -2.42 7.55
C ASN A 303 13.43 -2.52 8.89
N PHE A 304 12.72 -2.38 10.03
CA PHE A 304 13.35 -2.52 11.34
C PHE A 304 13.75 -3.96 11.68
N TYR A 305 13.13 -4.96 11.06
CA TYR A 305 13.49 -6.37 11.24
C TYR A 305 14.62 -6.78 10.30
N PHE A 306 14.54 -6.42 9.02
CA PHE A 306 15.37 -7.05 7.99
C PHE A 306 16.38 -6.13 7.30
N SER A 307 16.14 -4.82 7.26
CA SER A 307 16.95 -3.93 6.43
C SER A 307 18.20 -3.40 7.11
N GLY A 308 18.21 -3.31 8.44
CA GLY A 308 19.28 -2.67 9.20
C GLY A 308 19.40 -1.15 8.96
N ALA A 309 18.48 -0.56 8.19
CA ALA A 309 18.48 0.83 7.78
C ALA A 309 17.06 1.42 7.73
N VAL A 310 16.99 2.74 7.79
CA VAL A 310 15.74 3.49 7.76
C VAL A 310 15.63 4.28 6.46
N PHE A 311 14.60 4.01 5.66
CA PHE A 311 14.24 4.84 4.52
C PHE A 311 14.07 6.31 4.93
N PRO A 312 14.79 7.26 4.30
CA PRO A 312 14.76 8.67 4.66
C PRO A 312 13.52 9.38 4.05
N LEU A 313 12.32 9.05 4.57
CA LEU A 313 11.03 9.49 4.04
C LEU A 313 10.93 11.00 3.79
N GLN A 314 11.28 11.83 4.78
CA GLN A 314 11.19 13.30 4.66
C GLN A 314 12.04 13.82 3.49
N LYS A 315 13.27 13.30 3.33
CA LYS A 315 14.16 13.69 2.23
C LYS A 315 13.59 13.29 0.87
N ALA A 316 13.03 12.09 0.76
CA ALA A 316 12.40 11.63 -0.48
C ALA A 316 11.21 12.51 -0.87
N LEU A 317 10.34 12.84 0.10
CA LEU A 317 9.21 13.75 -0.09
C LEU A 317 9.65 15.17 -0.44
N ASP A 318 10.73 15.69 0.16
CA ASP A 318 11.29 17.02 -0.14
C ASP A 318 11.86 17.10 -1.57
N ILE A 319 12.46 16.01 -2.05
CA ILE A 319 12.91 15.90 -3.45
C ILE A 319 11.70 15.87 -4.39
N GLY A 320 10.55 15.35 -3.95
CA GLY A 320 9.34 15.18 -4.74
C GLY A 320 9.21 13.76 -5.32
N VAL A 321 9.78 12.76 -4.64
CA VAL A 321 9.51 11.34 -4.93
C VAL A 321 8.09 11.01 -4.48
N HIS A 322 7.35 10.28 -5.32
CA HIS A 322 6.08 9.70 -4.90
C HIS A 322 6.35 8.58 -3.88
N VAL A 323 5.69 8.63 -2.73
CA VAL A 323 5.88 7.62 -1.67
C VAL A 323 4.53 7.20 -1.13
N GLY A 324 4.24 5.91 -1.15
CA GLY A 324 3.12 5.32 -0.42
C GLY A 324 3.59 4.43 0.71
N MET A 325 2.65 3.97 1.54
CA MET A 325 2.95 3.06 2.65
C MET A 325 2.85 1.60 2.21
N GLY A 326 3.68 0.72 2.77
CA GLY A 326 3.60 -0.72 2.61
C GLY A 326 3.54 -1.44 3.97
N THR A 327 2.72 -2.48 4.11
CA THR A 327 2.83 -3.37 5.27
C THR A 327 3.96 -4.36 5.12
N ASP A 328 4.27 -4.76 3.89
CA ASP A 328 5.21 -5.82 3.54
C ASP A 328 4.94 -7.10 4.33
N ILE A 329 3.68 -7.55 4.35
CA ILE A 329 3.39 -8.87 4.91
C ILE A 329 4.23 -9.89 4.13
N SER A 330 5.01 -10.76 4.77
CA SER A 330 5.09 -10.97 6.24
C SER A 330 6.34 -10.41 6.90
N GLY A 331 7.23 -9.75 6.16
CA GLY A 331 8.39 -9.06 6.74
C GLY A 331 7.96 -8.04 7.81
N GLY A 332 6.86 -7.34 7.54
CA GLY A 332 6.07 -6.62 8.53
C GLY A 332 5.04 -7.53 9.21
N PRO A 333 5.02 -7.63 10.55
CA PRO A 333 4.09 -8.50 11.29
C PRO A 333 2.73 -7.87 11.56
N SER A 334 2.19 -7.08 10.62
CA SER A 334 0.86 -6.49 10.77
C SER A 334 0.13 -6.34 9.45
N ALA A 335 -1.19 -6.53 9.49
CA ALA A 335 -2.11 -6.28 8.38
C ALA A 335 -2.70 -4.86 8.39
N SER A 336 -2.29 -4.00 9.32
CA SER A 336 -2.82 -2.66 9.52
C SER A 336 -1.85 -1.60 9.02
N LEU A 337 -2.28 -0.76 8.07
CA LEU A 337 -1.50 0.40 7.65
C LEU A 337 -1.43 1.50 8.72
N PHE A 338 -2.29 1.49 9.74
CA PHE A 338 -2.09 2.35 10.90
C PHE A 338 -0.85 1.95 11.69
N ASP A 339 -0.50 0.66 11.70
CA ASP A 339 0.74 0.19 12.30
C ASP A 339 1.92 0.69 11.47
N ALA A 340 1.82 0.63 10.14
CA ALA A 340 2.82 1.18 9.23
C ALA A 340 2.99 2.69 9.40
N CYS A 341 1.89 3.44 9.59
CA CYS A 341 1.96 4.85 9.95
C CYS A 341 2.77 5.02 11.24
N ARG A 342 2.41 4.33 12.33
CA ARG A 342 3.13 4.44 13.61
C ARG A 342 4.62 4.15 13.46
N TYR A 343 4.98 3.11 12.72
CA TYR A 343 6.37 2.76 12.48
C TYR A 343 7.10 3.76 11.59
N ALA A 344 6.44 4.44 10.64
CA ALA A 344 7.03 5.55 9.89
C ALA A 344 7.40 6.73 10.82
N LEU A 345 6.57 7.03 11.82
CA LEU A 345 6.87 8.04 12.84
C LEU A 345 8.06 7.64 13.72
N VAL A 346 8.11 6.37 14.14
CA VAL A 346 9.24 5.82 14.91
C VAL A 346 10.52 5.84 14.08
N ALA A 347 10.47 5.41 12.82
CA ALA A 347 11.57 5.42 11.88
C ALA A 347 12.15 6.82 11.69
N GLY A 348 11.31 7.81 11.39
CA GLY A 348 11.74 9.19 11.24
C GLY A 348 12.40 9.76 12.50
N ARG A 349 11.89 9.40 13.68
CA ARG A 349 12.49 9.79 14.96
C ARG A 349 13.82 9.10 15.22
N ALA A 350 13.91 7.80 14.99
CA ALA A 350 15.16 7.04 15.14
C ALA A 350 16.24 7.59 14.20
N LEU A 351 15.89 7.91 12.95
CA LEU A 351 16.80 8.52 11.98
C LEU A 351 17.28 9.90 12.42
N GLU A 352 16.39 10.77 12.92
CA GLU A 352 16.75 12.13 13.35
C GLU A 352 17.55 12.16 14.65
N SER A 353 17.13 11.39 15.65
CA SER A 353 17.70 11.44 17.00
C SER A 353 18.91 10.53 17.17
N GLY A 354 19.00 9.45 16.39
CA GLY A 354 19.89 8.33 16.64
C GLY A 354 19.56 7.58 17.93
N THR A 355 20.04 6.36 18.06
CA THR A 355 19.58 5.41 19.09
C THR A 355 20.68 4.95 20.06
N ASP A 356 21.96 5.29 19.81
CA ASP A 356 23.07 4.86 20.66
C ASP A 356 23.14 5.68 21.97
N PRO A 357 22.93 5.07 23.15
CA PRO A 357 22.99 5.78 24.42
C PRO A 357 24.41 6.20 24.82
N CYS A 358 25.46 5.62 24.23
CA CYS A 358 26.86 5.94 24.51
C CYS A 358 27.32 7.25 23.85
N LEU A 359 26.55 7.77 22.90
CA LEU A 359 26.81 9.03 22.21
C LEU A 359 25.98 10.17 22.81
N SER A 360 26.52 11.39 22.80
CA SER A 360 25.74 12.58 23.16
C SER A 360 24.62 12.81 22.13
N ALA A 361 23.56 13.52 22.52
CA ALA A 361 22.41 13.79 21.63
C ALA A 361 22.80 14.44 20.29
N THR A 362 23.88 15.24 20.25
CA THR A 362 24.39 15.89 19.04
C THR A 362 25.22 14.96 18.16
N GLU A 363 25.80 13.91 18.73
CA GLU A 363 26.65 12.94 18.02
C GLU A 363 25.87 11.71 17.52
N ARG A 364 24.74 11.36 18.18
CA ARG A 364 23.90 10.20 17.85
C ARG A 364 23.41 10.17 16.40
N SER A 365 23.13 11.34 15.83
CA SER A 365 22.74 11.45 14.42
C SER A 365 23.08 12.83 13.88
N GLN A 366 23.48 12.87 12.61
CA GLN A 366 23.65 14.10 11.83
C GLN A 366 22.42 14.43 10.96
N ARG A 367 21.37 13.60 10.99
CA ARG A 367 20.14 13.85 10.24
C ARG A 367 19.25 14.82 11.02
N ARG A 368 18.68 15.79 10.32
CA ARG A 368 17.75 16.79 10.87
C ARG A 368 16.50 16.86 9.98
N GLY A 369 15.35 17.17 10.58
CA GLY A 369 14.10 17.28 9.84
C GLY A 369 13.58 15.93 9.31
N ALA A 370 13.93 14.83 9.97
CA ALA A 370 13.52 13.49 9.57
C ALA A 370 12.25 13.00 10.31
N ARG A 371 11.76 13.75 11.30
CA ARG A 371 10.48 13.45 11.96
C ARG A 371 9.32 13.45 10.97
N VAL A 372 8.39 12.53 11.20
CA VAL A 372 7.15 12.38 10.43
C VAL A 372 6.00 12.69 11.39
N SER A 373 5.04 13.51 10.96
CA SER A 373 3.80 13.77 11.70
C SER A 373 2.72 12.73 11.40
N SER A 374 1.67 12.66 12.22
CA SER A 374 0.48 11.82 11.94
C SER A 374 -0.21 12.20 10.63
N VAL A 375 -0.26 13.51 10.32
CA VAL A 375 -0.78 14.05 9.06
C VAL A 375 0.04 13.55 7.87
N GLU A 376 1.36 13.62 7.93
CA GLU A 376 2.24 13.15 6.86
C GLU A 376 2.17 11.64 6.67
N ALA A 377 2.14 10.86 7.75
CA ALA A 377 2.03 9.41 7.67
C ALA A 377 0.68 8.97 7.06
N PHE A 378 -0.41 9.61 7.46
CA PHE A 378 -1.73 9.35 6.89
C PHE A 378 -1.81 9.80 5.43
N PHE A 379 -1.20 10.93 5.06
CA PHE A 379 -1.06 11.37 3.67
C PHE A 379 -0.35 10.32 2.81
N VAL A 380 0.76 9.76 3.30
CA VAL A 380 1.49 8.68 2.62
C VAL A 380 0.64 7.41 2.47
N ALA A 381 -0.15 7.06 3.49
CA ALA A 381 -1.04 5.88 3.46
C ALA A 381 -2.35 6.07 2.67
N THR A 382 -2.66 7.30 2.24
CA THR A 382 -3.90 7.63 1.51
C THR A 382 -3.59 8.42 0.24
N THR A 383 -3.66 9.75 0.27
CA THR A 383 -3.51 10.63 -0.89
C THR A 383 -2.27 10.33 -1.73
N ASN A 384 -1.09 10.24 -1.10
CA ASN A 384 0.15 9.98 -1.82
C ASN A 384 0.27 8.53 -2.28
N GLY A 385 -0.41 7.59 -1.62
CA GLY A 385 -0.56 6.22 -2.10
C GLY A 385 -1.36 6.16 -3.42
N GLY A 386 -2.46 6.91 -3.50
CA GLY A 386 -3.24 7.07 -4.75
C GLY A 386 -2.45 7.73 -5.87
N ILE A 387 -1.70 8.80 -5.54
CA ILE A 387 -0.75 9.43 -6.47
C ILE A 387 0.31 8.41 -6.92
N SER A 388 0.91 7.67 -6.00
CA SER A 388 1.95 6.68 -6.31
C SER A 388 1.46 5.61 -7.29
N LEU A 389 0.24 5.12 -7.11
CA LEU A 389 -0.39 4.15 -8.01
C LEU A 389 -0.91 4.74 -9.34
N ASP A 390 -0.89 6.06 -9.50
CA ASP A 390 -1.47 6.78 -10.64
C ASP A 390 -3.00 6.58 -10.75
N LEU A 391 -3.69 6.59 -9.61
CA LEU A 391 -5.13 6.33 -9.50
C LEU A 391 -5.85 7.48 -8.77
N LYS A 392 -7.11 7.75 -9.17
CA LYS A 392 -8.00 8.71 -8.51
C LYS A 392 -8.66 8.11 -7.27
N ILE A 393 -7.85 7.80 -6.26
CA ILE A 393 -8.21 7.22 -4.95
C ILE A 393 -7.46 7.93 -3.81
N GLY A 394 -7.76 7.58 -2.56
CA GLY A 394 -7.05 8.11 -1.38
C GLY A 394 -7.48 9.52 -0.93
N ARG A 395 -8.54 10.07 -1.54
CA ARG A 395 -9.12 11.38 -1.22
C ARG A 395 -10.64 11.28 -1.13
N ILE A 396 -11.24 12.07 -0.25
CA ILE A 396 -12.69 12.30 -0.26
C ILE A 396 -12.91 13.62 -0.98
N ALA A 397 -12.87 13.58 -2.31
CA ALA A 397 -12.98 14.75 -3.17
C ALA A 397 -13.69 14.43 -4.49
N PRO A 398 -14.36 15.40 -5.14
CA PRO A 398 -14.99 15.21 -6.44
C PRO A 398 -14.06 14.56 -7.48
N GLY A 399 -14.60 13.60 -8.22
CA GLY A 399 -13.89 12.84 -9.26
C GLY A 399 -13.02 11.68 -8.75
N TYR A 400 -12.88 11.50 -7.43
CA TYR A 400 -12.21 10.35 -6.85
C TYR A 400 -13.20 9.20 -6.61
N LYS A 401 -12.71 7.95 -6.60
CA LYS A 401 -13.53 6.81 -6.19
C LYS A 401 -13.81 6.87 -4.69
N PHE A 402 -15.03 6.50 -4.30
CA PHE A 402 -15.43 6.42 -2.90
C PHE A 402 -14.88 5.13 -2.27
N ASP A 403 -13.58 5.18 -1.98
CA ASP A 403 -12.87 4.22 -1.15
C ASP A 403 -12.73 4.88 0.23
N ALA A 404 -13.49 4.43 1.23
CA ALA A 404 -13.67 5.14 2.50
C ALA A 404 -13.89 4.21 3.69
N LEU A 405 -13.52 4.68 4.88
CA LEU A 405 -13.68 3.98 6.16
C LEU A 405 -14.58 4.79 7.09
N VAL A 406 -15.39 4.08 7.88
CA VAL A 406 -16.08 4.66 9.03
C VAL A 406 -15.36 4.19 10.29
N ILE A 407 -14.78 5.13 11.03
CA ILE A 407 -14.08 4.90 12.29
C ILE A 407 -15.01 5.24 13.45
N ASP A 408 -15.25 4.29 14.35
CA ASP A 408 -16.03 4.47 15.57
C ASP A 408 -15.11 4.57 16.79
N THR A 409 -15.12 5.74 17.43
CA THR A 409 -14.31 6.03 18.63
C THR A 409 -15.07 5.78 19.93
N THR A 410 -16.30 5.24 19.86
CA THR A 410 -17.18 5.06 21.02
C THR A 410 -17.31 3.61 21.48
N LEU A 411 -16.62 2.69 20.79
CA LEU A 411 -16.72 1.26 21.06
C LEU A 411 -16.19 0.91 22.46
N PRO A 412 -16.90 0.04 23.21
CA PRO A 412 -16.39 -0.46 24.49
C PRO A 412 -15.11 -1.27 24.26
N ASN A 413 -14.13 -1.12 25.16
CA ASN A 413 -12.82 -1.78 25.11
C ASN A 413 -11.89 -1.34 23.97
N SER A 414 -12.15 -0.17 23.37
CA SER A 414 -11.22 0.49 22.45
C SER A 414 -10.01 1.08 23.19
N SER A 415 -8.80 0.94 22.63
CA SER A 415 -7.61 1.68 23.08
C SER A 415 -7.55 3.11 22.54
N LEU A 416 -8.39 3.43 21.55
CA LEU A 416 -8.62 4.79 21.07
C LEU A 416 -9.59 5.47 22.05
N MET A 417 -9.07 6.42 22.83
CA MET A 417 -9.79 7.13 23.90
C MET A 417 -10.04 8.59 23.53
N VAL A 418 -11.31 8.96 23.33
CA VAL A 418 -11.74 10.35 23.10
C VAL A 418 -12.46 10.86 24.34
N PHE A 419 -12.01 12.01 24.86
CA PHE A 419 -12.61 12.72 25.99
C PHE A 419 -13.33 13.97 25.49
N GLU A 420 -14.66 13.93 25.55
CA GLU A 420 -15.49 15.08 25.19
C GLU A 420 -15.16 16.30 26.08
N GLY A 421 -15.00 17.47 25.45
CA GLY A 421 -14.62 18.71 26.13
C GLY A 421 -13.11 18.90 26.35
N ILE A 422 -12.29 17.87 26.08
CA ILE A 422 -10.83 17.96 26.10
C ILE A 422 -10.27 17.89 24.67
N ASP A 423 -10.66 16.86 23.92
CA ASP A 423 -10.10 16.62 22.59
C ASP A 423 -10.76 17.48 21.52
N THR A 424 -9.93 18.19 20.75
CA THR A 424 -10.32 18.81 19.49
C THR A 424 -10.48 17.78 18.38
N LEU A 425 -10.97 18.18 17.20
CA LEU A 425 -11.09 17.28 16.06
C LEU A 425 -9.71 16.88 15.52
N GLU A 426 -8.73 17.78 15.61
CA GLU A 426 -7.33 17.52 15.31
C GLU A 426 -6.74 16.48 16.28
N ASP A 427 -7.03 16.58 17.57
CA ASP A 427 -6.61 15.58 18.58
C ASP A 427 -7.25 14.22 18.31
N ILE A 428 -8.53 14.20 17.96
CA ILE A 428 -9.25 12.96 17.59
C ILE A 428 -8.60 12.33 16.36
N PHE A 429 -8.33 13.10 15.29
CA PHE A 429 -7.63 12.59 14.11
C PHE A 429 -6.26 12.01 14.49
N GLN A 430 -5.48 12.72 15.31
CA GLN A 430 -4.21 12.22 15.79
C GLN A 430 -4.38 10.88 16.53
N LYS A 431 -5.33 10.80 17.45
CA LYS A 431 -5.64 9.56 18.20
C LYS A 431 -6.12 8.42 17.31
N ILE A 432 -6.84 8.71 16.23
CA ILE A 432 -7.16 7.70 15.20
C ILE A 432 -5.87 7.15 14.61
N VAL A 433 -4.98 7.98 14.09
CA VAL A 433 -3.73 7.52 13.46
C VAL A 433 -2.84 6.72 14.43
N TYR A 434 -2.82 7.09 15.72
CA TYR A 434 -1.96 6.45 16.73
C TYR A 434 -2.56 5.24 17.44
N SER A 435 -3.89 5.14 17.56
CA SER A 435 -4.50 4.20 18.50
C SER A 435 -5.67 3.41 17.94
N VAL A 436 -6.06 3.67 16.69
CA VAL A 436 -7.12 2.88 16.04
C VAL A 436 -6.71 1.41 15.95
N ALA A 437 -7.64 0.54 16.30
CA ALA A 437 -7.52 -0.89 16.18
C ALA A 437 -8.54 -1.40 15.15
N PRO A 438 -8.40 -2.64 14.64
CA PRO A 438 -9.26 -3.14 13.57
C PRO A 438 -10.76 -3.14 13.92
N HIS A 439 -11.12 -3.24 15.20
CA HIS A 439 -12.52 -3.21 15.63
C HIS A 439 -13.13 -1.81 15.57
N ASN A 440 -12.33 -0.74 15.61
CA ASN A 440 -12.82 0.63 15.41
C ASN A 440 -13.23 0.91 13.96
N ILE A 441 -12.75 0.12 12.99
CA ILE A 441 -13.14 0.23 11.58
C ILE A 441 -14.44 -0.55 11.40
N VAL A 442 -15.57 0.15 11.53
CA VAL A 442 -16.91 -0.48 11.56
C VAL A 442 -17.49 -0.68 10.16
N GLN A 443 -17.05 0.11 9.18
CA GLN A 443 -17.44 -0.04 7.77
C GLN A 443 -16.27 0.29 6.85
N THR A 444 -16.13 -0.47 5.77
CA THR A 444 -15.16 -0.22 4.69
C THR A 444 -15.88 -0.25 3.35
N TYR A 445 -15.68 0.81 2.58
CA TYR A 445 -16.26 0.99 1.25
C TYR A 445 -15.15 0.98 0.20
N VAL A 446 -15.39 0.32 -0.92
CA VAL A 446 -14.55 0.38 -2.13
C VAL A 446 -15.46 0.67 -3.31
N ASN A 447 -15.13 1.68 -4.09
CA ASN A 447 -15.93 2.12 -5.24
C ASN A 447 -17.41 2.32 -4.88
N GLY A 448 -17.70 2.89 -3.71
CA GLY A 448 -19.08 3.09 -3.23
C GLY A 448 -19.81 1.83 -2.75
N ARG A 449 -19.19 0.65 -2.82
CA ARG A 449 -19.76 -0.61 -2.31
C ARG A 449 -19.26 -0.87 -0.90
N LEU A 450 -20.18 -1.19 0.01
CA LEU A 450 -19.82 -1.73 1.33
C LEU A 450 -19.23 -3.13 1.16
N VAL A 451 -17.95 -3.29 1.50
CA VAL A 451 -17.19 -4.55 1.32
C VAL A 451 -16.81 -5.23 2.63
N SER A 452 -16.85 -4.50 3.74
CA SER A 452 -16.68 -5.04 5.09
C SER A 452 -17.50 -4.22 6.08
N GLN A 453 -18.16 -4.90 7.01
CA GLN A 453 -18.91 -4.30 8.11
C GLN A 453 -18.75 -5.16 9.37
N ARG A 454 -18.66 -4.51 10.53
CA ARG A 454 -18.65 -5.15 11.85
C ARG A 454 -19.95 -4.94 12.60
#